data_AF-A0A9D6DZY5-F1
#
_entry.id   AF-A0A9D6DZY5-F1
#
_cell.length_a   1.000
_cell.length_b   1.000
_cell.length_c   1.000
_cell.angle_alpha   90.00
_cell.angle_beta   90.00
_cell.angle_gamma   90.00
#
_symmetry.space_group_name_H-M   'P 1'
#
loop_
_entity.id
_entity.type
_entity.pdbx_description
1 polymer ?
#
loop_
_entity_poly.entity_id
_entity_poly.type
_entity_poly.pdbx_seq_one_letter_code
_entity_poly.pdbx_strand_id
1 'polypeptide(L)'
;MKQADLLNSFSDFDDFPRFLRSRGADLSERTFVFIDEIQYMSDPSRFLKYLVDHYRPELKFVVSGSSSLAIKKKFSDSMVGRIIPFVIHPLSFAEYLLFSGNSKLCENKSVFTLSNLIRNRGKHPNPKIYDTLRLQQEFVSFCMNGGYPQTSLVSDLKEKEEILSRIYSLYIRKDIKELENIPDTSAFNKLVSLLSSQAGKLIQTTELAAHIQVSRQTAAKYLFLLENTFVVHLCRPFFR
;
A
#
# COMPACT_ATOMS: atom_id res chain seq x y z
N MET A 1 -1.20 27.87 1.37
CA MET A 1 0.02 27.22 0.86
C MET A 1 -0.10 25.74 1.14
N LYS A 2 0.02 24.84 0.14
CA LYS A 2 -0.02 23.39 0.43
C LYS A 2 1.25 23.01 1.19
N GLN A 3 1.21 21.94 1.98
CA GLN A 3 2.36 21.50 2.79
C GLN A 3 3.63 21.27 1.95
N ALA A 4 3.49 20.68 0.76
CA ALA A 4 4.62 20.49 -0.15
C ALA A 4 5.23 21.82 -0.62
N ASP A 5 4.41 22.85 -0.89
CA ASP A 5 4.88 24.17 -1.31
C ASP A 5 5.67 24.84 -0.19
N LEU A 6 5.22 24.69 1.07
CA LEU A 6 5.95 25.16 2.24
C LEU A 6 7.31 24.46 2.34
N LEU A 7 7.33 23.13 2.26
CA LEU A 7 8.57 22.35 2.38
C LEU A 7 9.56 22.67 1.25
N ASN A 8 9.06 22.92 0.03
CA ASN A 8 9.87 23.33 -1.10
C ASN A 8 10.31 24.81 -1.04
N SER A 9 9.71 25.64 -0.19
CA SER A 9 10.09 27.06 -0.06
C SER A 9 11.34 27.29 0.80
N PHE A 10 11.79 26.28 1.55
CA PHE A 10 12.99 26.39 2.37
C PHE A 10 14.24 26.30 1.49
N SER A 11 14.89 27.44 1.26
CA SER A 11 16.18 27.52 0.57
C SER A 11 17.35 27.02 1.43
N ASP A 12 17.27 27.24 2.74
CA ASP A 12 18.16 26.66 3.74
C ASP A 12 17.37 25.66 4.60
N PHE A 13 17.92 24.48 4.83
CA PHE A 13 17.26 23.46 5.65
C PHE A 13 17.21 23.85 7.14
N ASP A 14 18.10 24.73 7.61
CA ASP A 14 18.06 25.28 8.97
C ASP A 14 16.84 26.19 9.21
N ASP A 15 16.20 26.67 8.14
CA ASP A 15 14.97 27.44 8.26
C ASP A 15 13.79 26.57 8.73
N PHE A 16 13.84 25.25 8.53
CA PHE A 16 12.76 24.36 8.96
C PHE A 16 12.65 24.26 10.49
N PRO A 17 13.73 24.00 11.26
CA PRO A 17 13.71 24.09 12.72
C PRO A 17 13.33 25.48 13.24
N ARG A 18 13.77 26.57 12.58
CA ARG A 18 13.36 27.94 12.95
C ARG A 18 11.86 28.13 12.74
N PHE A 19 11.33 27.62 11.63
CA PHE A 19 9.90 27.61 11.35
C PHE A 19 9.14 26.84 12.43
N LEU A 20 9.61 25.66 12.84
CA LEU A 20 8.97 24.90 13.94
C LEU A 20 8.94 25.70 15.24
N ARG A 21 10.06 26.35 15.62
CA ARG A 21 10.11 27.24 16.79
C ARG A 21 9.14 28.41 16.68
N SER A 22 9.03 29.03 15.50
CA SER A 22 8.06 30.11 15.25
C SER A 22 6.60 29.67 15.39
N ARG A 23 6.35 28.36 15.25
CA ARG A 23 5.04 27.73 15.44
C ARG A 23 4.82 27.20 16.87
N GLY A 24 5.77 27.46 17.78
CA GLY A 24 5.68 27.08 19.18
C GLY A 24 6.27 25.70 19.53
N ALA A 25 7.03 25.08 18.62
CA ALA A 25 7.75 23.84 18.95
C ALA A 25 8.96 24.13 19.84
N ASP A 26 9.06 23.43 20.97
CA ASP A 26 10.24 23.47 21.82
C ASP A 26 11.25 22.42 21.37
N LEU A 27 12.36 22.87 20.78
CA LEU A 27 13.42 21.99 20.29
C LEU A 27 14.49 21.68 21.36
N SER A 28 14.29 22.11 22.61
CA SER A 28 15.11 21.63 23.74
C SER A 28 14.70 20.22 24.19
N GLU A 29 13.46 19.84 23.91
CA GLU A 29 12.94 18.50 24.12
C GLU A 29 12.82 17.72 22.82
N ARG A 30 12.62 16.41 22.95
CA ARG A 30 12.41 15.53 21.82
C ARG A 30 11.07 15.82 21.14
N THR A 31 11.12 16.45 19.98
CA THR A 31 9.98 16.83 19.16
C THR A 31 9.73 15.83 18.04
N PHE A 32 8.48 15.38 17.89
CA PHE A 32 8.05 14.52 16.79
C PHE A 32 7.45 15.36 15.67
N VAL A 33 7.95 15.15 14.45
CA VAL A 33 7.51 15.88 13.26
C VAL A 33 6.85 14.89 12.31
N PHE A 34 5.56 15.10 12.05
CA PHE A 34 4.77 14.31 11.12
C PHE A 34 4.69 15.04 9.78
N ILE A 35 5.17 14.42 8.71
CA ILE A 35 5.09 14.96 7.36
C ILE A 35 4.25 14.02 6.51
N ASP A 36 3.08 14.50 6.10
CA ASP A 36 2.19 13.74 5.23
C ASP A 36 2.53 13.97 3.76
N GLU A 37 2.32 12.93 2.96
CA GLU A 37 2.54 12.89 1.53
C GLU A 37 3.91 13.48 1.09
N ILE A 38 4.97 13.02 1.75
CA ILE A 38 6.35 13.49 1.54
C ILE A 38 6.81 13.40 0.08
N GLN A 39 6.21 12.51 -0.72
CA GLN A 39 6.55 12.34 -2.13
C GLN A 39 6.22 13.57 -3.01
N TYR A 40 5.42 14.53 -2.55
CA TYR A 40 5.21 15.78 -3.30
C TYR A 40 6.37 16.77 -3.14
N MET A 41 7.22 16.60 -2.13
CA MET A 41 8.45 17.37 -2.01
C MET A 41 9.40 17.03 -3.16
N SER A 42 10.11 18.02 -3.69
CA SER A 42 11.04 17.84 -4.81
C SER A 42 12.20 16.90 -4.46
N ASP A 43 12.93 17.19 -3.38
CA ASP A 43 14.06 16.40 -2.87
C ASP A 43 13.89 16.04 -1.38
N PRO A 44 12.99 15.09 -1.05
CA PRO A 44 12.71 14.74 0.34
C PRO A 44 13.85 13.97 1.01
N SER A 45 14.65 13.24 0.23
CA SER A 45 15.78 12.46 0.76
C SER A 45 16.85 13.37 1.35
N ARG A 46 17.27 14.39 0.61
CA ARG A 46 18.29 15.33 1.07
C ARG A 46 17.80 16.12 2.28
N PHE A 47 16.55 16.57 2.24
CA PHE A 47 15.92 17.30 3.34
C PHE A 47 15.90 16.49 4.64
N LEU A 48 15.35 15.27 4.59
CA LEU A 48 15.29 14.41 5.78
C LEU A 48 16.68 14.01 6.25
N LYS A 49 17.62 13.70 5.33
CA LYS A 49 18.99 13.34 5.69
C LYS A 49 19.68 14.48 6.45
N TYR A 50 19.60 15.70 5.92
CA TYR A 50 20.21 16.86 6.57
C TYR A 50 19.65 17.06 7.98
N LEU A 51 18.32 17.10 8.12
CA LEU A 51 17.69 17.36 9.41
C LEU A 51 17.94 16.25 10.42
N VAL A 52 17.93 15.00 9.97
CA VAL A 52 18.21 13.85 10.85
C VAL A 52 19.68 13.81 11.29
N ASP A 53 20.62 14.20 10.43
CA ASP A 53 22.05 14.16 10.76
C ASP A 53 22.46 15.34 11.68
N HIS A 54 21.78 16.49 11.61
CA HIS A 54 22.13 17.70 12.40
C HIS A 54 21.29 17.90 13.66
N TYR A 55 20.07 17.37 13.72
CA TYR A 55 19.12 17.62 14.81
C TYR A 55 18.67 16.34 15.52
N ARG A 56 19.44 15.26 15.44
CA ARG A 56 19.24 14.10 16.32
C ARG A 56 19.96 14.33 17.65
N PRO A 57 19.33 14.00 18.80
CA PRO A 57 18.06 13.27 18.96
C PRO A 57 16.79 14.14 19.05
N GLU A 58 16.92 15.47 19.00
CA GLU A 58 15.86 16.44 19.28
C GLU A 58 14.69 16.32 18.30
N LEU A 59 14.96 16.10 17.01
CA LEU A 59 13.93 15.92 15.98
C LEU A 59 13.77 14.44 15.59
N LYS A 60 12.55 13.93 15.75
CA LYS A 60 12.13 12.61 15.27
C LYS A 60 11.08 12.74 14.19
N PHE A 61 11.44 12.36 12.96
CA PHE A 61 10.53 12.40 11.82
C PHE A 61 9.71 11.12 11.70
N VAL A 62 8.41 11.30 11.42
CA VAL A 62 7.49 10.28 10.93
C VAL A 62 6.93 10.81 9.62
N VAL A 63 7.15 10.06 8.53
CA VAL A 63 6.75 10.51 7.19
C VAL A 63 5.82 9.47 6.57
N SER A 64 4.76 9.93 5.93
CA SER A 64 3.83 9.09 5.17
C SER A 64 3.84 9.47 3.71
N GLY A 65 3.33 8.54 2.89
CA GLY A 65 3.01 8.84 1.51
C GLY A 65 2.27 7.69 0.84
N SER A 66 1.25 8.04 0.07
CA SER A 66 0.36 7.11 -0.62
C SER A 66 0.99 6.50 -1.87
N SER A 67 1.93 7.19 -2.53
CA SER A 67 2.56 6.72 -3.76
C SER A 67 3.87 5.96 -3.50
N SER A 68 3.77 4.65 -3.39
CA SER A 68 4.91 3.76 -3.10
C SER A 68 6.03 3.84 -4.14
N LEU A 69 5.71 4.05 -5.42
CA LEU A 69 6.70 4.15 -6.49
C LEU A 69 7.45 5.49 -6.43
N ALA A 70 6.74 6.60 -6.17
CA ALA A 70 7.37 7.90 -6.00
C ALA A 70 8.31 7.92 -4.78
N ILE A 71 7.89 7.30 -3.68
CA ILE A 71 8.73 7.10 -2.48
C ILE A 71 9.96 6.25 -2.84
N LYS A 72 9.77 5.06 -3.44
CA LYS A 72 10.91 4.20 -3.84
C LYS A 72 11.91 4.92 -4.73
N LYS A 73 11.44 5.72 -5.70
CA LYS A 73 12.29 6.49 -6.61
C LYS A 73 13.06 7.59 -5.86
N LYS A 74 12.38 8.39 -5.04
CA LYS A 74 12.98 9.53 -4.33
C LYS A 74 13.88 9.12 -3.18
N PHE A 75 13.67 7.96 -2.56
CA PHE A 75 14.44 7.45 -1.42
C PHE A 75 15.42 6.31 -1.76
N SER A 76 15.75 6.15 -3.05
CA SER A 76 16.57 5.05 -3.57
C SER A 76 18.04 5.07 -3.13
N ASP A 77 18.65 6.24 -2.94
CA ASP A 77 20.12 6.36 -2.96
C ASP A 77 20.87 6.41 -1.62
N SER A 78 20.31 6.82 -0.45
CA SER A 78 21.10 6.78 0.81
C SER A 78 20.35 6.96 2.15
N MET A 79 19.17 6.35 2.32
CA MET A 79 18.49 6.34 3.64
C MET A 79 18.82 5.13 4.52
N VAL A 80 19.78 4.29 4.09
CA VAL A 80 20.23 3.10 4.82
C VAL A 80 20.67 3.47 6.23
N GLY A 81 20.05 2.84 7.24
CA GLY A 81 20.30 3.10 8.66
C GLY A 81 19.60 4.34 9.25
N ARG A 82 18.96 5.19 8.43
CA ARG A 82 18.26 6.42 8.88
C ARG A 82 16.74 6.28 8.87
N ILE A 83 16.20 5.46 7.97
CA ILE A 83 14.77 5.18 7.84
C ILE A 83 14.45 3.78 8.35
N ILE A 84 13.30 3.67 9.01
CA ILE A 84 12.63 2.41 9.30
C ILE A 84 11.34 2.40 8.45
N PRO A 85 11.28 1.59 7.38
CA PRO A 85 10.11 1.56 6.51
C PRO A 85 8.97 0.77 7.14
N PHE A 86 7.75 1.29 7.03
CA PHE A 86 6.52 0.59 7.37
C PHE A 86 5.60 0.60 6.16
N VAL A 87 5.05 -0.57 5.81
CA VAL A 87 4.04 -0.70 4.75
C VAL A 87 2.72 -1.02 5.42
N ILE A 88 1.72 -0.16 5.20
CA ILE A 88 0.35 -0.37 5.67
C ILE A 88 -0.44 -0.98 4.52
N HIS A 89 -0.86 -2.23 4.69
CA HIS A 89 -1.71 -2.93 3.74
C HIS A 89 -3.19 -2.60 3.97
N PRO A 90 -4.08 -2.87 3.00
CA PRO A 90 -5.51 -2.97 3.27
C PRO A 90 -5.77 -3.95 4.41
N LEU A 91 -6.97 -3.87 4.99
CA LEU A 91 -7.39 -4.74 6.08
C LEU A 91 -7.16 -6.21 5.70
N SER A 92 -6.50 -6.94 6.59
CA SER A 92 -6.52 -8.40 6.56
C SER A 92 -7.95 -8.91 6.69
N PHE A 93 -8.21 -10.17 6.31
CA PHE A 93 -9.54 -10.75 6.49
C PHE A 93 -10.04 -10.68 7.95
N ALA A 94 -9.14 -10.84 8.92
CA ALA A 94 -9.47 -10.71 10.33
C ALA A 94 -9.87 -9.27 10.70
N GLU A 95 -9.16 -8.26 10.19
CA GLU A 95 -9.51 -6.86 10.42
C GLU A 95 -10.79 -6.47 9.67
N TYR A 96 -11.01 -6.97 8.45
CA TYR A 96 -12.26 -6.80 7.71
C TYR A 96 -13.46 -7.28 8.54
N LEU A 97 -13.37 -8.46 9.15
CA LEU A 97 -14.44 -8.98 10.01
C LEU A 97 -14.69 -8.11 11.25
N LEU A 98 -13.64 -7.46 11.79
CA LEU A 98 -13.81 -6.48 12.88
C LEU A 98 -14.54 -5.23 12.38
N PHE A 99 -14.15 -4.70 11.22
CA PHE A 99 -14.74 -3.50 10.63
C PHE A 99 -16.19 -3.71 10.17
N SER A 100 -16.51 -4.91 9.67
CA SER A 100 -17.85 -5.26 9.20
C SER A 100 -18.82 -5.62 10.34
N GLY A 101 -18.43 -5.43 11.61
CA GLY A 101 -19.26 -5.78 12.78
C GLY A 101 -19.35 -7.27 13.11
N ASN A 102 -18.54 -8.12 12.46
CA ASN A 102 -18.51 -9.57 12.65
C ASN A 102 -17.40 -10.02 13.61
N SER A 103 -17.11 -9.23 14.66
CA SER A 103 -15.98 -9.47 15.57
C SER A 103 -16.03 -10.85 16.27
N LYS A 104 -17.24 -11.37 16.54
CA LYS A 104 -17.44 -12.70 17.12
C LYS A 104 -16.87 -13.84 16.24
N LEU A 105 -16.82 -13.63 14.91
CA LEU A 105 -16.18 -14.59 14.00
C LEU A 105 -14.65 -14.60 14.15
N CYS A 106 -14.06 -13.51 14.65
CA CYS A 106 -12.62 -13.37 14.88
C CYS A 106 -12.15 -13.99 16.20
N GLU A 107 -13.03 -14.22 17.17
CA GLU A 107 -12.64 -14.77 18.47
C GLU A 107 -12.13 -16.22 18.36
N ASN A 108 -12.37 -16.88 17.22
CA ASN A 108 -11.83 -18.20 16.85
C ASN A 108 -10.42 -18.16 16.22
N LYS A 109 -9.62 -17.12 16.51
CA LYS A 109 -8.24 -16.91 16.00
C LYS A 109 -7.30 -18.13 16.13
N SER A 110 -7.56 -19.04 17.07
CA SER A 110 -6.74 -20.24 17.29
C SER A 110 -6.87 -21.31 16.19
N VAL A 111 -7.87 -21.24 15.32
CA VAL A 111 -8.11 -22.32 14.35
C VAL A 111 -7.26 -22.17 13.09
N PHE A 112 -7.08 -20.94 12.59
CA PHE A 112 -6.58 -20.68 11.24
C PHE A 112 -5.14 -20.14 11.18
N THR A 113 -4.41 -20.17 12.29
CA THR A 113 -3.01 -19.77 12.28
C THR A 113 -2.15 -20.86 11.62
N LEU A 114 -1.25 -20.47 10.70
CA LEU A 114 -0.26 -21.36 10.08
C LEU A 114 0.48 -22.19 11.12
N SER A 115 0.86 -21.56 12.24
CA SER A 115 1.50 -22.23 13.38
C SER A 115 0.68 -23.39 13.93
N ASN A 116 -0.65 -23.25 14.00
CA ASN A 116 -1.54 -24.29 14.49
C ASN A 116 -1.80 -25.36 13.43
N LEU A 117 -1.85 -24.99 12.14
CA LEU A 117 -1.94 -25.95 11.04
C LEU A 117 -0.69 -26.85 10.97
N ILE A 118 0.49 -26.25 11.15
CA ILE A 118 1.79 -26.95 11.19
C ILE A 118 1.88 -27.83 12.44
N ARG A 119 1.56 -27.29 13.63
CA ARG A 119 1.58 -28.03 14.89
C ARG A 119 0.62 -29.23 14.88
N ASN A 120 -0.54 -29.07 14.27
CA ASN A 120 -1.54 -30.13 14.17
C ASN A 120 -1.33 -31.07 12.96
N ARG A 121 -0.19 -30.98 12.25
CA ARG A 121 0.12 -31.82 11.07
C ARG A 121 -0.99 -31.81 10.01
N GLY A 122 -1.57 -30.65 9.75
CA GLY A 122 -2.69 -30.52 8.81
C GLY A 122 -4.04 -31.04 9.32
N LYS A 123 -4.13 -31.56 10.54
CA LYS A 123 -5.43 -31.83 11.18
C LYS A 123 -6.01 -30.51 11.66
N HIS A 124 -7.17 -30.13 11.13
CA HIS A 124 -7.88 -28.99 11.67
C HIS A 124 -8.35 -29.31 13.09
N PRO A 125 -8.10 -28.45 14.10
CA PRO A 125 -8.91 -28.51 15.31
C PRO A 125 -10.35 -28.39 14.83
N ASN A 126 -11.23 -29.34 15.18
CA ASN A 126 -12.65 -29.28 14.82
C ASN A 126 -13.27 -28.16 15.65
N PRO A 127 -13.31 -26.91 15.15
CA PRO A 127 -13.79 -25.86 15.99
C PRO A 127 -15.28 -26.06 16.03
N LYS A 128 -15.91 -25.78 17.16
CA LYS A 128 -17.30 -25.36 17.11
C LYS A 128 -17.28 -24.00 16.40
N ILE A 129 -17.10 -23.99 15.08
CA ILE A 129 -17.37 -22.83 14.27
C ILE A 129 -18.88 -22.79 14.28
N TYR A 130 -19.44 -22.02 15.21
CA TYR A 130 -20.88 -21.88 15.34
C TYR A 130 -21.51 -21.31 14.04
N ASP A 131 -20.70 -20.87 13.07
CA ASP A 131 -21.17 -20.41 11.77
C ASP A 131 -20.12 -20.52 10.63
N THR A 132 -19.73 -21.74 10.25
CA THR A 132 -18.80 -21.98 9.12
C THR A 132 -19.32 -21.38 7.82
N LEU A 133 -20.64 -21.43 7.63
CA LEU A 133 -21.31 -20.90 6.45
C LEU A 133 -21.16 -19.37 6.37
N ARG A 134 -21.41 -18.64 7.47
CA ARG A 134 -21.21 -17.19 7.51
C ARG A 134 -19.76 -16.80 7.29
N LEU A 135 -18.81 -17.51 7.90
CA LEU A 135 -17.39 -17.24 7.68
C LEU A 135 -16.99 -17.41 6.20
N GLN A 136 -17.49 -18.46 5.54
CA GLN A 136 -17.29 -18.67 4.11
C GLN A 136 -17.92 -17.54 3.28
N GLN A 137 -19.14 -17.10 3.60
CA GLN A 137 -19.80 -15.99 2.92
C GLN A 137 -19.01 -14.68 3.05
N GLU A 138 -18.54 -14.37 4.26
CA GLU A 138 -17.71 -13.18 4.50
C GLU A 138 -16.36 -13.28 3.80
N PHE A 139 -15.76 -14.46 3.74
CA PHE A 139 -14.50 -14.67 3.01
C PHE A 139 -14.68 -14.46 1.50
N VAL A 140 -15.76 -14.98 0.91
CA VAL A 140 -16.10 -14.72 -0.49
C VAL A 140 -16.35 -13.23 -0.73
N SER A 141 -17.10 -12.56 0.16
CA SER A 141 -17.32 -11.12 0.10
C SER A 141 -15.99 -10.34 0.15
N PHE A 142 -15.08 -10.72 1.04
CA PHE A 142 -13.75 -10.12 1.15
C PHE A 142 -12.90 -10.34 -0.12
N CYS A 143 -12.94 -11.54 -0.70
CA CYS A 143 -12.22 -11.83 -1.95
C CYS A 143 -12.73 -10.98 -3.13
N MET A 144 -14.04 -10.68 -3.15
CA MET A 144 -14.65 -9.88 -4.23
C MET A 144 -14.49 -8.37 -4.00
N ASN A 145 -14.57 -7.91 -2.76
CA ASN A 145 -14.64 -6.47 -2.41
C ASN A 145 -13.33 -5.92 -1.80
N GLY A 146 -12.35 -6.78 -1.55
CA GLY A 146 -11.06 -6.45 -0.97
C GLY A 146 -11.12 -6.00 0.50
N GLY A 147 -9.99 -5.52 0.99
CA GLY A 147 -9.79 -5.07 2.37
C GLY A 147 -9.75 -3.55 2.55
N TYR A 148 -10.24 -2.75 1.60
CA TYR A 148 -10.27 -1.31 1.81
C TYR A 148 -11.22 -0.96 2.97
N PRO A 149 -10.80 -0.14 3.97
CA PRO A 149 -11.66 0.16 5.11
C PRO A 149 -13.04 0.69 4.70
N GLN A 150 -13.09 1.57 3.70
CA GLN A 150 -14.36 2.15 3.24
C GLN A 150 -15.32 1.10 2.65
N THR A 151 -14.83 0.08 1.94
CA THR A 151 -15.70 -0.96 1.36
C THR A 151 -16.22 -1.93 2.41
N SER A 152 -15.50 -2.09 3.53
CA SER A 152 -15.93 -2.93 4.66
C SER A 152 -17.04 -2.33 5.51
N LEU A 153 -17.23 -1.01 5.45
CA LEU A 153 -18.26 -0.27 6.21
C LEU A 153 -19.59 -0.16 5.46
N VAL A 154 -19.59 -0.44 4.16
CA VAL A 154 -20.76 -0.33 3.29
C VAL A 154 -21.40 -1.72 3.12
N SER A 155 -22.72 -1.79 3.08
CA SER A 155 -23.45 -3.04 2.85
C SER A 155 -23.87 -3.23 1.40
N ASP A 156 -24.18 -2.14 0.69
CA ASP A 156 -24.64 -2.18 -0.69
C ASP A 156 -23.52 -2.57 -1.67
N LEU A 157 -23.80 -3.54 -2.55
CA LEU A 157 -22.80 -4.04 -3.49
C LEU A 157 -22.47 -3.03 -4.59
N LYS A 158 -23.47 -2.26 -5.04
CA LYS A 158 -23.26 -1.27 -6.10
C LYS A 158 -22.40 -0.11 -5.59
N GLU A 159 -22.65 0.36 -4.38
CA GLU A 159 -21.83 1.38 -3.74
C GLU A 159 -20.37 0.90 -3.54
N LYS A 160 -20.14 -0.36 -3.16
CA LYS A 160 -18.79 -0.94 -3.10
C LYS A 160 -18.08 -0.91 -4.45
N GLU A 161 -18.77 -1.31 -5.52
CA GLU A 161 -18.23 -1.28 -6.88
C GLU A 161 -17.85 0.14 -7.30
N GLU A 162 -18.71 1.12 -7.03
CA GLU A 162 -18.44 2.54 -7.31
C GLU A 162 -17.22 3.06 -6.53
N ILE A 163 -17.07 2.68 -5.25
CA ILE A 163 -15.91 3.03 -4.42
C ILE A 163 -14.63 2.45 -5.03
N LEU A 164 -14.61 1.15 -5.33
CA LEU A 164 -13.43 0.47 -5.88
C LEU A 164 -13.06 1.02 -7.26
N SER A 165 -14.04 1.23 -8.13
CA SER A 165 -13.84 1.82 -9.46
C SER A 165 -13.26 3.24 -9.38
N ARG A 166 -13.73 4.04 -8.42
CA ARG A 166 -13.18 5.38 -8.16
C ARG A 166 -11.75 5.32 -7.63
N ILE A 167 -11.46 4.47 -6.65
CA ILE A 167 -10.10 4.27 -6.11
C ILE A 167 -9.14 3.89 -7.25
N TYR A 168 -9.51 2.88 -8.04
CA TYR A 168 -8.72 2.43 -9.18
C TYR A 168 -8.53 3.54 -10.23
N SER A 169 -9.58 4.26 -10.59
CA SER A 169 -9.52 5.35 -11.57
C SER A 169 -8.60 6.50 -11.12
N LEU A 170 -8.63 6.86 -9.84
CA LEU A 170 -7.75 7.88 -9.27
C LEU A 170 -6.29 7.42 -9.29
N TYR A 171 -6.05 6.17 -8.92
CA TYR A 171 -4.73 5.54 -8.99
C TYR A 171 -4.15 5.57 -10.42
N ILE A 172 -4.91 5.11 -11.42
CA ILE A 172 -4.46 5.09 -12.82
C ILE A 172 -4.14 6.50 -13.33
N ARG A 173 -5.00 7.47 -13.00
CA ARG A 173 -4.84 8.85 -13.47
C ARG A 173 -3.66 9.56 -12.82
N LYS A 174 -3.46 9.36 -11.52
CA LYS A 174 -2.49 10.10 -10.73
C LYS A 174 -1.13 9.39 -10.70
N ASP A 175 -1.07 8.18 -10.14
CA ASP A 175 0.20 7.50 -9.95
C ASP A 175 0.78 6.99 -11.28
N ILE A 176 -0.02 6.33 -12.11
CA ILE A 176 0.52 5.67 -13.30
C ILE A 176 0.88 6.66 -14.42
N LYS A 177 0.05 7.68 -14.68
CA LYS A 177 0.36 8.68 -15.71
C LYS A 177 1.52 9.59 -15.31
N GLU A 178 1.55 10.07 -14.05
CA GLU A 178 2.57 11.03 -13.61
C GLU A 178 3.96 10.39 -13.45
N LEU A 179 4.04 9.13 -13.02
CA LEU A 179 5.33 8.49 -12.72
C LEU A 179 6.08 8.00 -13.97
N GLU A 180 5.38 7.48 -14.97
CA GLU A 180 6.00 6.66 -16.02
C GLU A 180 5.62 7.03 -17.45
N ASN A 181 4.87 8.13 -17.64
CA ASN A 181 4.47 8.66 -18.94
C ASN A 181 3.92 7.56 -19.87
N ILE A 182 3.05 6.69 -19.32
CA ILE A 182 2.53 5.54 -20.05
C ILE A 182 1.63 6.05 -21.20
N PRO A 183 1.98 5.79 -22.46
CA PRO A 183 1.27 6.36 -23.60
C PRO A 183 -0.15 5.81 -23.76
N ASP A 184 -0.35 4.53 -23.39
CA ASP A 184 -1.61 3.83 -23.58
C ASP A 184 -2.16 3.24 -22.27
N THR A 185 -3.15 3.94 -21.70
CA THR A 185 -3.92 3.44 -20.54
C THR A 185 -4.87 2.29 -20.91
N SER A 186 -5.19 2.08 -22.18
CA SER A 186 -6.06 1.00 -22.64
C SER A 186 -5.40 -0.37 -22.46
N ALA A 187 -4.18 -0.55 -22.98
CA ALA A 187 -3.42 -1.78 -22.78
C ALA A 187 -3.17 -2.08 -21.28
N PHE A 188 -2.93 -1.05 -20.47
CA PHE A 188 -2.78 -1.20 -19.02
C PHE A 188 -4.07 -1.72 -18.36
N ASN A 189 -5.22 -1.13 -18.67
CA ASN A 189 -6.51 -1.58 -18.16
C ASN A 189 -6.87 -3.00 -18.63
N LYS A 190 -6.57 -3.34 -19.88
CA LYS A 190 -6.72 -4.71 -20.40
C LYS A 190 -5.88 -5.70 -19.61
N LEU A 191 -4.65 -5.34 -19.25
CA LEU A 191 -3.80 -6.19 -18.41
C LEU A 191 -4.42 -6.42 -17.03
N VAL A 192 -4.91 -5.36 -16.38
CA VAL A 192 -5.57 -5.50 -15.06
C VAL A 192 -6.78 -6.43 -15.14
N SER A 193 -7.64 -6.25 -16.15
CA SER A 193 -8.81 -7.11 -16.38
C SER A 193 -8.43 -8.55 -16.70
N LEU A 194 -7.35 -8.77 -17.46
CA LEU A 194 -6.85 -10.11 -17.75
C LEU A 194 -6.35 -10.78 -16.46
N LEU A 195 -5.55 -10.08 -15.67
CA LEU A 195 -4.99 -10.59 -14.41
C LEU A 195 -6.07 -10.88 -13.37
N SER A 196 -7.15 -10.09 -13.31
CA SER A 196 -8.26 -10.37 -12.38
C SER A 196 -8.97 -11.69 -12.71
N SER A 197 -9.04 -12.09 -13.99
CA SER A 197 -9.59 -13.38 -14.42
C SER A 197 -8.65 -14.57 -14.18
N GLN A 198 -7.37 -14.30 -13.94
CA GLN A 198 -6.29 -15.28 -13.79
C GLN A 198 -5.74 -15.33 -12.36
N ALA A 199 -6.46 -14.80 -11.38
CA ALA A 199 -6.04 -14.83 -9.98
C ALA A 199 -5.69 -16.27 -9.53
N GLY A 200 -4.47 -16.45 -9.00
CA GLY A 200 -3.95 -17.75 -8.55
C GLY A 200 -3.40 -18.67 -9.64
N LYS A 201 -3.38 -18.26 -10.91
CA LYS A 201 -2.79 -19.03 -12.02
C LYS A 201 -1.33 -18.63 -12.28
N LEU A 202 -0.59 -19.52 -12.96
CA LEU A 202 0.73 -19.20 -13.49
C LEU A 202 0.60 -18.15 -14.61
N ILE A 203 1.53 -17.20 -14.63
CA ILE A 203 1.56 -16.14 -15.62
C ILE A 203 2.75 -16.28 -16.56
N GLN A 204 2.53 -16.04 -17.85
CA GLN A 204 3.61 -15.94 -18.84
C GLN A 204 3.62 -14.55 -19.48
N THR A 205 4.70 -13.80 -19.30
CA THR A 205 4.80 -12.40 -19.79
C THR A 205 4.62 -12.27 -21.30
N THR A 206 5.00 -13.29 -22.08
CA THR A 206 4.80 -13.34 -23.54
C THR A 206 3.34 -13.48 -23.92
N GLU A 207 2.58 -14.31 -23.21
CA GLU A 207 1.14 -14.49 -23.42
C GLU A 207 0.39 -13.21 -23.06
N LEU A 208 0.67 -12.64 -21.88
CA LEU A 208 0.07 -11.36 -21.45
C LEU A 208 0.31 -10.25 -22.48
N ALA A 209 1.54 -10.14 -23.00
CA ALA A 209 1.91 -9.15 -24.00
C ALA A 209 1.12 -9.32 -25.31
N ALA A 210 0.94 -10.56 -25.78
CA ALA A 210 0.16 -10.87 -26.97
C ALA A 210 -1.32 -10.49 -26.80
N HIS A 211 -1.93 -10.82 -25.66
CA HIS A 211 -3.34 -10.52 -25.38
C HIS A 211 -3.63 -9.02 -25.31
N ILE A 212 -2.73 -8.22 -24.73
CA ILE A 212 -2.91 -6.77 -24.61
C ILE A 212 -2.28 -5.99 -25.78
N GLN A 213 -1.73 -6.69 -26.79
CA GLN A 213 -1.15 -6.14 -28.01
C GLN A 213 0.01 -5.16 -27.77
N VAL A 214 0.95 -5.51 -26.88
CA VAL A 214 2.15 -4.71 -26.61
C VAL A 214 3.41 -5.57 -26.68
N SER A 215 4.59 -4.94 -26.65
CA SER A 215 5.85 -5.67 -26.54
C SER A 215 5.97 -6.41 -25.20
N ARG A 216 6.71 -7.52 -25.17
CA ARG A 216 7.01 -8.24 -23.91
C ARG A 216 7.63 -7.32 -22.85
N GLN A 217 8.49 -6.39 -23.26
CA GLN A 217 9.13 -5.42 -22.36
C GLN A 217 8.09 -4.47 -21.75
N THR A 218 7.13 -3.99 -22.54
CA THR A 218 6.03 -3.13 -22.08
C THR A 218 5.13 -3.88 -21.09
N ALA A 219 4.76 -5.13 -21.39
CA ALA A 219 3.95 -5.94 -20.48
C ALA A 219 4.66 -6.22 -19.15
N ALA A 220 5.97 -6.53 -19.20
CA ALA A 220 6.79 -6.69 -18.01
C ALA A 220 6.87 -5.39 -17.19
N LYS A 221 7.00 -4.24 -17.85
CA LYS A 221 6.97 -2.92 -17.19
C LYS A 221 5.62 -2.68 -16.51
N TYR A 222 4.50 -2.94 -17.17
CA TYR A 222 3.17 -2.77 -16.56
C TYR A 222 2.97 -3.67 -15.36
N LEU A 223 3.40 -4.94 -15.46
CA LEU A 223 3.34 -5.89 -14.36
C LEU A 223 4.19 -5.42 -13.17
N PHE A 224 5.41 -4.95 -13.43
CA PHE A 224 6.27 -4.35 -12.41
C PHE A 224 5.59 -3.17 -11.71
N LEU A 225 4.92 -2.29 -12.46
CA LEU A 225 4.20 -1.16 -11.88
C LEU A 225 3.05 -1.61 -10.99
N LEU A 226 2.20 -2.52 -11.48
CA LEU A 226 1.09 -3.09 -10.71
C LEU A 226 1.56 -3.73 -9.40
N GLU A 227 2.69 -4.44 -9.41
CA GLU A 227 3.28 -5.04 -8.21
C GLU A 227 3.81 -3.99 -7.25
N ASN A 228 4.53 -2.99 -7.76
CA ASN A 228 5.13 -1.96 -6.91
C ASN A 228 4.13 -0.97 -6.34
N THR A 229 2.93 -0.86 -6.93
CA THR A 229 1.82 -0.05 -6.44
C THR A 229 0.76 -0.87 -5.68
N PHE A 230 1.08 -2.11 -5.31
CA PHE A 230 0.23 -3.00 -4.51
C PHE A 230 -1.13 -3.35 -5.15
N VAL A 231 -1.29 -3.18 -6.46
CA VAL A 231 -2.51 -3.58 -7.18
C VAL A 231 -2.52 -5.08 -7.44
N VAL A 232 -1.34 -5.64 -7.72
CA VAL A 232 -1.13 -7.08 -7.92
C VAL A 232 -0.04 -7.54 -6.95
N HIS A 233 -0.13 -8.78 -6.49
CA HIS A 233 0.95 -9.43 -5.75
C HIS A 233 1.32 -10.73 -6.45
N LEU A 234 2.59 -10.86 -6.85
CA LEU A 234 3.08 -12.06 -7.49
C LEU A 234 3.58 -13.06 -6.45
N CYS A 235 2.85 -14.16 -6.30
CA CYS A 235 3.30 -15.28 -5.50
C CYS A 235 4.39 -16.05 -6.25
N ARG A 236 5.64 -15.84 -5.87
CA ARG A 236 6.77 -16.59 -6.44
C ARG A 236 6.68 -18.07 -6.00
N PRO A 237 7.05 -19.02 -6.87
CA PRO A 237 7.18 -20.42 -6.46
C PRO A 237 8.12 -20.52 -5.27
N PHE A 238 7.77 -21.34 -4.28
CA PHE A 238 8.67 -21.67 -3.19
C PHE A 238 9.78 -22.57 -3.74
N PHE A 239 10.93 -21.98 -4.03
CA PHE A 239 12.14 -22.71 -4.40
C PHE A 239 13.03 -22.81 -3.16
N ARG A 240 13.39 -24.03 -2.75
CA ARG A 240 14.39 -24.29 -1.70
C ARG A 240 15.79 -24.28 -2.27
#